data_AF-A0A524EDN6-F1
#
_entry.id   AF-A0A524EDN6-F1
#
_cell.length_a   1.000
_cell.length_b   1.000
_cell.length_c   1.000
_cell.angle_alpha   90.00
_cell.angle_beta   90.00
_cell.angle_gamma   90.00
#
_symmetry.space_group_name_H-M   'P 1'
#
loop_
_entity.id
_entity.type
_entity.pdbx_description
1 polymer ?
#
loop_
_entity_poly.entity_id
_entity_poly.type
_entity_poly.pdbx_seq_one_letter_code
_entity_poly.pdbx_strand_id
1 'polypeptide(L)'
;MNKRKEGEGQFPDIQRHPVPFTARLTAYHRAQETERSEPLLVDPFAERLAGDLTSYEQDHRYTTRRGNYPIIRSYYIEEELL
;
A
#
# COMPACT_ATOMS: atom_id res chain seq x y z
N MET A 1 4.13 27.58 -21.09
CA MET A 1 3.37 27.96 -19.87
C MET A 1 2.65 26.71 -19.36
N ASN A 2 3.29 25.93 -18.47
CA ASN A 2 2.68 24.72 -17.91
C ASN A 2 1.69 25.14 -16.83
N LYS A 3 0.40 25.14 -17.16
CA LYS A 3 -0.67 25.18 -16.17
C LYS A 3 -0.60 23.86 -15.40
N ARG A 4 0.02 23.87 -14.22
CA ARG A 4 -0.19 22.81 -13.23
C ARG A 4 -1.69 22.84 -12.96
N LYS A 5 -2.42 21.82 -13.41
CA LYS A 5 -3.74 21.56 -12.87
C LYS A 5 -3.49 21.29 -11.39
N GLU A 6 -3.80 22.27 -10.56
CA GLU A 6 -4.09 22.07 -9.15
C GLU A 6 -5.33 21.17 -9.12
N GLY A 7 -5.08 19.88 -9.35
CA GLY A 7 -6.05 18.85 -9.04
C GLY A 7 -6.15 18.87 -7.53
N GLU A 8 -7.26 19.38 -7.05
CA GLU A 8 -7.86 19.03 -5.77
C GLU A 8 -8.03 17.50 -5.71
N GLY A 9 -6.93 16.77 -5.62
CA GLY A 9 -6.89 15.39 -5.18
C GLY A 9 -7.01 15.42 -3.66
N GLN A 10 -8.13 15.91 -3.14
CA GLN A 10 -8.52 15.56 -1.77
C GLN A 10 -8.77 14.06 -1.79
N PHE A 11 -7.73 13.27 -1.57
CA PHE A 11 -7.90 11.89 -1.13
C PHE A 11 -8.53 12.00 0.25
N PRO A 12 -9.86 11.82 0.37
CA PRO A 12 -10.60 12.25 1.56
C PRO A 12 -10.17 11.47 2.82
N ASP A 13 -9.45 10.37 2.61
CA ASP A 13 -9.02 9.45 3.65
C ASP A 13 -7.55 9.63 4.11
N ILE A 14 -6.76 10.51 3.47
CA ILE A 14 -5.37 10.78 3.89
C ILE A 14 -5.31 11.66 5.15
N GLN A 15 -6.32 12.50 5.40
CA GLN A 15 -6.26 13.53 6.45
C GLN A 15 -6.75 13.10 7.84
N ARG A 16 -7.29 11.88 8.04
CA ARG A 16 -7.91 11.48 9.33
C ARG A 16 -7.50 10.12 9.90
N HIS A 17 -6.61 9.38 9.26
CA HIS A 17 -6.21 8.06 9.78
C HIS A 17 -5.08 8.18 10.82
N PRO A 18 -5.14 7.47 11.97
CA PRO A 18 -4.09 7.54 13.00
C PRO A 18 -2.74 6.97 12.52
N VAL A 19 -2.77 6.08 11.52
CA VAL A 19 -1.58 5.52 10.87
C VAL A 19 -1.22 6.35 9.64
N PRO A 20 0.05 6.78 9.47
CA PRO A 20 0.51 7.51 8.30
C PRO A 20 0.22 6.79 6.99
N PHE A 21 -0.09 7.57 5.94
CA PHE A 21 -0.45 7.05 4.63
C PHE A 21 0.55 6.04 4.05
N THR A 22 1.86 6.30 4.17
CA THR A 22 2.92 5.41 3.66
C THR A 22 2.95 4.05 4.36
N ALA A 23 2.65 4.02 5.67
CA ALA A 23 2.54 2.79 6.43
C ALA A 23 1.29 2.01 6.04
N ARG A 24 0.15 2.70 5.86
CA ARG A 24 -1.08 2.09 5.32
C ARG A 24 -0.88 1.50 3.93
N LEU A 25 -0.18 2.22 3.05
CA LEU A 25 0.12 1.75 1.69
C LEU A 25 0.99 0.49 1.69
N THR A 26 1.95 0.42 2.62
CA THR A 26 2.77 -0.79 2.79
C THR A 26 1.92 -1.96 3.30
N ALA A 27 1.06 -1.72 4.30
CA ALA A 27 0.11 -2.71 4.79
C ALA A 27 -0.83 -3.19 3.67
N TYR A 28 -1.32 -2.29 2.83
CA TYR A 28 -2.15 -2.63 1.68
C TYR A 28 -1.45 -3.61 0.72
N HIS A 29 -0.18 -3.36 0.39
CA HIS A 29 0.59 -4.29 -0.43
C HIS A 29 0.74 -5.66 0.24
N ARG A 30 1.03 -5.71 1.55
CA ARG A 30 1.14 -6.97 2.29
C ARG A 30 -0.18 -7.75 2.35
N ALA A 31 -1.31 -7.05 2.42
CA ALA A 31 -2.64 -7.66 2.33
C ALA A 31 -2.84 -8.30 0.95
N GLN A 32 -2.53 -7.57 -0.13
CA GLN A 32 -2.58 -8.11 -1.50
C GLN A 32 -1.64 -9.30 -1.71
N GLU A 33 -0.46 -9.30 -1.09
CA GLU A 33 0.46 -10.43 -1.16
C GLU A 33 -0.13 -11.67 -0.49
N THR A 34 -0.74 -11.48 0.69
CA THR A 34 -1.35 -12.56 1.48
C THR A 34 -2.44 -13.30 0.72
N GLU A 35 -3.15 -12.63 -0.19
CA GLU A 35 -4.22 -13.22 -1.02
C GLU A 35 -3.71 -14.03 -2.23
N ARG A 36 -2.41 -14.05 -2.51
CA ARG A 36 -1.86 -14.80 -3.65
C ARG A 36 -1.93 -16.30 -3.40
N SER A 37 -1.95 -17.08 -4.48
CA SER A 37 -1.92 -18.54 -4.40
C SER A 37 -0.64 -19.08 -3.76
N GLU A 38 0.47 -18.36 -3.96
CA GLU A 38 1.79 -18.67 -3.43
C GLU A 38 2.40 -17.36 -2.86
N PRO A 39 1.98 -16.96 -1.65
CA PRO A 39 2.44 -15.71 -1.06
C PRO A 39 3.89 -15.84 -0.58
N LEU A 40 4.71 -14.81 -0.81
CA LEU A 40 6.05 -14.72 -0.21
C LEU A 40 5.99 -14.49 1.30
N LEU A 41 4.95 -13.80 1.78
CA LEU A 41 4.71 -13.55 3.20
C LEU A 41 3.20 -13.51 3.48
N VAL A 42 2.82 -13.85 4.70
CA VAL A 42 1.43 -13.84 5.17
C VAL A 42 1.31 -12.89 6.36
N ASP A 43 0.55 -11.80 6.18
CA ASP A 43 0.27 -10.83 7.25
C ASP A 43 -1.25 -10.78 7.52
N PRO A 44 -1.74 -11.45 8.58
CA PRO A 44 -3.17 -11.53 8.88
C PRO A 44 -3.78 -10.21 9.37
N PHE A 45 -2.97 -9.18 9.65
CA PHE A 45 -3.44 -7.88 10.17
C PHE A 45 -3.33 -6.75 9.15
N ALA A 46 -2.65 -7.00 8.03
CA ALA A 46 -2.35 -6.01 6.99
C ALA A 46 -3.61 -5.32 6.43
N GLU A 47 -4.66 -6.07 6.12
CA GLU A 47 -5.90 -5.51 5.56
C GLU A 47 -6.54 -4.49 6.51
N ARG A 48 -6.65 -4.85 7.79
CA ARG A 48 -7.22 -3.98 8.82
C ARG A 48 -6.39 -2.72 9.04
N LEU A 49 -5.06 -2.83 8.94
CA LEU A 49 -4.13 -1.70 9.10
C LEU A 49 -4.12 -0.76 7.89
N ALA A 50 -4.31 -1.30 6.69
CA ALA A 50 -4.39 -0.53 5.46
C ALA A 50 -5.62 0.38 5.44
N GLY A 51 -6.75 -0.13 5.92
CA GLY A 51 -8.05 0.52 5.72
C GLY A 51 -8.42 0.56 4.23
N ASP A 52 -9.35 1.44 3.86
CA ASP A 52 -9.79 1.55 2.47
C ASP A 52 -8.84 2.44 1.66
N LEU A 53 -8.08 1.82 0.75
CA LEU A 53 -7.22 2.51 -0.24
C LEU A 53 -7.70 2.31 -1.69
N THR A 54 -8.95 1.87 -1.89
CA THR A 54 -9.48 1.48 -3.21
C THR A 54 -9.38 2.63 -4.22
N SER A 55 -9.75 3.84 -3.83
CA SER A 55 -9.66 5.02 -4.72
C SER A 55 -8.21 5.34 -5.09
N TYR A 56 -7.29 5.26 -4.14
CA TYR A 56 -5.88 5.49 -4.40
C TYR A 56 -5.32 4.46 -5.39
N GLU A 57 -5.66 3.19 -5.22
CA GLU A 57 -5.28 2.11 -6.14
C GLU A 57 -5.82 2.33 -7.55
N GLN A 58 -7.07 2.75 -7.70
CA GLN A 58 -7.67 3.02 -9.01
C GLN A 58 -6.92 4.12 -9.77
N ASP A 59 -6.56 5.20 -9.06
CA ASP A 59 -5.81 6.32 -9.62
C ASP A 59 -4.34 5.98 -9.92
N HIS A 60 -3.77 5.00 -9.21
CA HIS A 60 -2.33 4.69 -9.23
C HIS A 60 -2.00 3.23 -9.60
N ARG A 61 -2.94 2.53 -10.25
CA ARG A 61 -2.87 1.08 -10.55
C ARG A 61 -1.56 0.56 -11.14
N TYR A 62 -0.82 1.43 -11.85
CA TYR A 62 0.44 1.07 -12.50
C TYR A 62 1.63 1.12 -11.56
N THR A 63 1.60 1.96 -10.53
CA THR A 63 2.68 2.13 -9.56
C THR A 63 2.51 1.23 -8.35
N THR A 64 1.27 0.95 -7.95
CA THR A 64 0.96 0.15 -6.76
C THR A 64 1.02 -1.36 -7.04
N ARG A 65 0.42 -1.83 -8.14
CA ARG A 65 0.30 -3.26 -8.43
C ARG A 65 1.56 -3.93 -9.00
N ARG A 66 2.56 -3.14 -9.44
CA ARG A 66 3.82 -3.62 -10.03
C ARG A 66 5.02 -3.49 -9.11
N GLY A 67 4.88 -2.82 -7.98
CA GLY A 67 5.96 -2.68 -7.01
C GLY A 67 6.02 -3.90 -6.12
N ASN A 68 6.70 -4.98 -6.54
CA ASN A 68 7.00 -6.11 -5.63
C ASN A 68 8.01 -5.71 -4.52
N TYR A 69 8.62 -4.53 -4.63
CA TYR A 69 9.67 -4.06 -3.72
C TYR A 69 9.25 -4.06 -2.24
N PRO A 70 8.09 -3.52 -1.83
CA PRO A 70 7.68 -3.55 -0.41
C PRO A 70 7.52 -4.97 0.13
N ILE A 71 7.12 -5.93 -0.73
CA ILE A 71 6.97 -7.33 -0.36
C ILE A 71 8.33 -7.98 -0.16
N ILE A 72 9.22 -7.87 -1.15
CA ILE A 72 10.58 -8.43 -1.08
C ILE A 72 11.33 -7.85 0.12
N ARG A 73 11.21 -6.54 0.36
CA ARG A 73 11.80 -5.90 1.53
C ARG A 73 11.25 -6.47 2.84
N SER A 74 9.94 -6.68 2.93
CA SER A 74 9.30 -7.22 4.14
C SER A 74 9.75 -8.66 4.38
N TYR A 75 9.74 -9.50 3.34
CA TYR A 75 10.25 -10.87 3.39
C TYR A 75 11.70 -10.93 3.89
N TYR A 76 12.59 -10.10 3.33
CA TYR A 76 14.00 -10.05 3.78
C TYR A 76 14.13 -9.68 5.26
N ILE A 77 13.35 -8.70 5.74
CA ILE A 77 13.39 -8.30 7.15
C ILE A 77 12.87 -9.43 8.05
N GLU A 78 11.79 -10.08 7.66
CA GLU A 78 11.19 -11.18 8.44
C GLU A 78 12.12 -12.40 8.51
N GLU A 79 12.82 -12.75 7.43
CA GLU A 79 13.72 -13.92 7.42
C GLU A 79 15.08 -13.68 8.07
N GLU A 80 15.61 -12.44 7.98
CA GLU A 80 17.00 -12.17 8.39
C GLU A 80 17.12 -11.46 9.74
N LEU A 81 16.06 -10.79 10.20
CA LEU A 81 16.12 -9.92 11.38
C LEU A 81 15.13 -10.29 12.50
N LEU A 82 14.17 -11.18 12.27
CA LEU A 82 13.13 -11.59 13.23
C LEU A 82 13.10 -13.11 13.39
#